data_AF-A0A7W9EKE3-F1
#
_entry.id   AF-A0A7W9EKE3-F1
#
_cell.length_a   1.000
_cell.length_b   1.000
_cell.length_c   1.000
_cell.angle_alpha   90.00
_cell.angle_beta   90.00
_cell.angle_gamma   90.00
#
_symmetry.space_group_name_H-M   'P 1'
#
loop_
_entity.id
_entity.type
_entity.pdbx_description
1 polymer ?
#
loop_
_entity_poly.entity_id
_entity_poly.type
_entity_poly.pdbx_seq_one_letter_code
_entity_poly.pdbx_strand_id
1 'polypeptide(L)'
;MRHIAALLAATLLAAPALSQGGGPYQVEGGRTYSSLQDAVNAIGGGTGTIRIAPGRYRDCAVQEAGRIAFVAEPGKVVFDGAICEGKATLVLRGKGAKVDGIVFTRTFVPDGNGAGIRIETGNLEVVNTMFVDGQCGILSAEDPSSTISVDKTTFARLGKHPDGTGAHALYIGNYGGLRVTRSRFEQGTGGHYVKSRAPRVEIVDNSFDDSRGHTTNYMIDLSNGAAGRIADNSFVQGPDKENYSTMIAVAAEGVHHSSRGLVVENNRASLAPTFKESTTFVGDWAKDGVTVRGNILAPRIKEYATR
;
A
#
# COMPACT_ATOMS: atom_id res chain seq x y z
N MET A 1 35.16 -8.01 -83.99
CA MET A 1 34.28 -7.37 -82.97
C MET A 1 34.26 -8.28 -81.75
N ARG A 2 34.98 -7.91 -80.67
CA ARG A 2 35.07 -8.67 -79.42
C ARG A 2 34.23 -7.92 -78.38
N HIS A 3 33.13 -8.51 -77.93
CA HIS A 3 32.30 -7.96 -76.86
C HIS A 3 32.82 -8.46 -75.51
N ILE A 4 33.28 -7.53 -74.67
CA ILE A 4 33.63 -7.76 -73.27
C ILE A 4 32.36 -7.48 -72.46
N ALA A 5 31.78 -8.50 -71.84
CA ALA A 5 30.67 -8.37 -70.90
C ALA A 5 31.23 -8.21 -69.48
N ALA A 6 31.06 -7.03 -68.89
CA ALA A 6 31.40 -6.76 -67.50
C ALA A 6 30.20 -7.16 -66.61
N LEU A 7 30.38 -8.19 -65.76
CA LEU A 7 29.46 -8.47 -64.66
C LEU A 7 29.78 -7.52 -63.50
N LEU A 8 28.86 -6.62 -63.16
CA LEU A 8 28.84 -5.93 -61.87
C LEU A 8 28.20 -6.86 -60.82
N ALA A 9 29.01 -7.33 -59.87
CA ALA A 9 28.51 -7.96 -58.66
C ALA A 9 28.13 -6.86 -57.65
N ALA A 10 26.83 -6.68 -57.41
CA ALA A 10 26.33 -5.80 -56.37
C ALA A 10 26.40 -6.53 -55.01
N THR A 11 27.35 -6.14 -54.16
CA THR A 11 27.44 -6.58 -52.78
C THR A 11 26.39 -5.86 -51.94
N LEU A 12 25.29 -6.55 -51.62
CA LEU A 12 24.32 -6.12 -50.61
C LEU A 12 24.97 -6.19 -49.23
N LEU A 13 25.40 -5.05 -48.71
CA LEU A 13 25.78 -4.88 -47.31
C LEU A 13 24.50 -4.95 -46.47
N ALA A 14 24.22 -6.13 -45.90
CA ALA A 14 23.21 -6.26 -44.84
C ALA A 14 23.75 -5.55 -43.59
N ALA A 15 23.25 -4.34 -43.33
CA ALA A 15 23.48 -3.69 -42.05
C ALA A 15 22.84 -4.54 -40.94
N PRO A 16 23.56 -4.89 -39.85
CA PRO A 16 22.92 -5.54 -38.72
C PRO A 16 21.88 -4.58 -38.15
N ALA A 17 20.62 -5.00 -38.15
CA ALA A 17 19.59 -4.31 -37.40
C ALA A 17 20.01 -4.32 -35.93
N LEU A 18 20.49 -3.18 -35.43
CA LEU A 18 20.65 -2.95 -34.01
C LEU A 18 19.29 -3.22 -33.37
N SER A 19 19.19 -4.31 -32.62
CA SER A 19 18.09 -4.53 -31.68
C SER A 19 17.99 -3.26 -30.84
N GLN A 20 16.92 -2.47 -31.03
CA GLN A 20 16.58 -1.42 -30.08
C GLN A 20 16.27 -2.11 -28.77
N GLY A 21 17.30 -2.25 -27.92
CA GLY A 21 17.17 -2.80 -26.58
C GLY A 21 16.22 -1.90 -25.80
N GLY A 22 14.94 -2.23 -25.84
CA GLY A 22 13.91 -1.48 -25.14
C GLY A 22 14.13 -1.60 -23.64
N GLY A 23 14.11 -0.46 -22.94
CA GLY A 23 14.18 -0.46 -21.49
C GLY A 23 12.94 -1.09 -20.83
N PRO A 24 13.00 -1.45 -19.54
CA PRO A 24 11.98 -2.25 -18.87
C PRO A 24 10.65 -1.52 -18.66
N TYR A 25 10.59 -0.22 -18.90
CA TYR A 25 9.42 0.61 -18.69
C TYR A 25 8.77 0.98 -20.02
N GLN A 26 7.67 0.33 -20.37
CA GLN A 26 6.94 0.59 -21.60
C GLN A 26 5.74 1.51 -21.33
N VAL A 27 5.74 2.69 -21.94
CA VAL A 27 4.58 3.58 -21.94
C VAL A 27 3.60 3.15 -23.03
N GLU A 28 2.31 3.35 -22.79
CA GLU A 28 1.26 3.20 -23.78
C GLU A 28 1.63 3.87 -25.12
N GLY A 29 1.45 3.17 -26.24
CA GLY A 29 2.00 3.55 -27.55
C GLY A 29 3.32 2.84 -27.91
N GLY A 30 3.86 2.02 -27.01
CA GLY A 30 4.93 1.06 -27.30
C GLY A 30 6.36 1.57 -27.07
N ARG A 31 6.52 2.86 -26.75
CA ARG A 31 7.84 3.44 -26.45
C ARG A 31 8.34 2.94 -25.10
N THR A 32 9.58 2.47 -25.08
CA THR A 32 10.25 1.93 -23.90
C THR A 32 11.30 2.90 -23.37
N TYR A 33 11.50 2.91 -22.05
CA TYR A 33 12.43 3.79 -21.34
C TYR A 33 13.32 2.95 -20.41
N SER A 34 14.58 3.36 -20.27
CA SER A 34 15.55 2.72 -19.37
C SER A 34 15.37 3.11 -17.90
N SER A 35 14.67 4.22 -17.63
CA SER A 35 14.38 4.75 -16.30
C SER A 35 12.88 4.87 -16.08
N LEU A 36 12.42 4.53 -14.87
CA LEU A 36 11.01 4.69 -14.49
C LEU A 36 10.61 6.17 -14.52
N GLN A 37 11.50 7.07 -14.08
CA GLN A 37 11.24 8.51 -14.09
C GLN A 37 11.07 9.03 -15.51
N ASP A 38 11.85 8.54 -16.49
CA ASP A 38 11.70 8.98 -17.87
C ASP A 38 10.36 8.54 -18.48
N ALA A 39 9.88 7.35 -18.13
CA ALA A 39 8.55 6.89 -18.51
C ALA A 39 7.44 7.75 -17.88
N VAL A 40 7.60 8.16 -16.61
CA VAL A 40 6.68 9.09 -15.93
C VAL A 40 6.69 10.46 -16.59
N ASN A 41 7.88 11.01 -16.88
CA ASN A 41 8.05 12.30 -17.54
C ASN A 41 7.43 12.33 -18.93
N ALA A 42 7.50 11.20 -19.65
CA ALA A 42 6.91 11.07 -20.98
C ALA A 42 5.38 11.14 -20.97
N ILE A 43 4.72 10.66 -19.91
CA ILE A 43 3.27 10.85 -19.73
C ILE A 43 2.98 12.28 -19.29
N GLY A 44 3.81 12.84 -18.40
CA GLY A 44 3.70 14.20 -17.90
C GLY A 44 2.32 14.50 -17.29
N GLY A 45 1.68 15.58 -17.73
CA GLY A 45 0.33 15.97 -17.27
C GLY A 45 -0.82 15.15 -17.87
N GLY A 46 -0.51 14.18 -18.74
CA GLY A 46 -1.49 13.35 -19.45
C GLY A 46 -2.05 12.19 -18.62
N THR A 47 -2.66 11.23 -19.32
CA THR A 47 -3.07 9.95 -18.75
C THR A 47 -2.35 8.84 -19.50
N GLY A 48 -1.82 7.85 -18.80
CA GLY A 48 -1.13 6.74 -19.46
C GLY A 48 -0.78 5.60 -18.53
N THR A 49 -0.41 4.47 -19.13
CA THR A 49 0.05 3.29 -18.42
C THR A 49 1.54 3.05 -18.68
N ILE A 50 2.28 2.76 -17.62
CA ILE A 50 3.64 2.24 -17.65
C ILE A 50 3.57 0.75 -17.31
N ARG A 51 3.82 -0.10 -18.32
CA ARG A 51 4.00 -1.54 -18.13
C ARG A 51 5.45 -1.81 -17.77
N ILE A 52 5.66 -2.52 -16.67
CA ILE A 52 7.00 -2.80 -16.14
C ILE A 52 7.34 -4.26 -16.43
N ALA A 53 8.42 -4.48 -17.16
CA ALA A 53 8.91 -5.81 -17.47
C ALA A 53 9.36 -6.54 -16.18
N PRO A 54 9.28 -7.88 -16.11
CA PRO A 54 9.80 -8.65 -14.98
C PRO A 54 11.25 -8.31 -14.63
N GLY A 55 11.53 -8.14 -13.35
CA GLY A 55 12.87 -7.79 -12.90
C GLY A 55 12.92 -7.29 -11.46
N ARG A 56 14.14 -7.02 -11.01
CA ARG A 56 14.44 -6.40 -9.72
C ARG A 56 15.14 -5.08 -9.96
N TYR A 57 14.56 -4.00 -9.45
CA TYR A 57 14.94 -2.64 -9.78
C TYR A 57 15.28 -1.84 -8.53
N ARG A 58 16.17 -0.86 -8.71
CA ARG A 58 16.46 0.20 -7.73
C ARG A 58 15.97 1.57 -8.20
N ASP A 59 15.11 1.58 -9.22
CA ASP A 59 14.53 2.81 -9.73
C ASP A 59 13.35 3.24 -8.86
N CYS A 60 13.19 4.54 -8.72
CA CYS A 60 12.06 5.19 -8.09
C CYS A 60 11.51 6.24 -9.04
N ALA A 61 10.31 6.76 -8.77
CA ALA A 61 9.78 7.87 -9.55
C ALA A 61 8.91 8.81 -8.74
N VAL A 62 8.88 10.04 -9.23
CA VAL A 62 8.06 11.14 -8.77
C VAL A 62 7.07 11.50 -9.87
N GLN A 63 5.78 11.31 -9.60
CA GLN A 63 4.68 11.73 -10.47
C GLN A 63 4.21 13.13 -10.05
N GLU A 64 4.71 14.15 -10.74
CA GLU A 64 4.33 15.56 -10.50
C GLU A 64 2.92 15.92 -11.00
N ALA A 65 2.39 15.19 -11.98
CA ALA A 65 1.14 15.53 -12.64
C ALA A 65 0.44 14.30 -13.25
N GLY A 66 -0.69 14.56 -13.93
CA GLY A 66 -1.36 13.55 -14.75
C GLY A 66 -2.04 12.42 -13.98
N ARG A 67 -2.43 11.37 -14.69
CA ARG A 67 -2.99 10.13 -14.14
C ARG A 67 -2.20 8.94 -14.68
N ILE A 68 -1.42 8.28 -13.83
CA ILE A 68 -0.49 7.25 -14.26
C ILE A 68 -0.83 5.90 -13.64
N ALA A 69 -0.91 4.86 -14.47
CA ALA A 69 -0.99 3.48 -14.00
C ALA A 69 0.38 2.80 -14.11
N PHE A 70 0.88 2.25 -13.02
CA PHE A 70 2.09 1.43 -12.94
C PHE A 70 1.66 -0.03 -12.85
N VAL A 71 1.90 -0.80 -13.91
CA VAL A 71 1.33 -2.16 -14.05
C VAL A 71 2.43 -3.17 -14.32
N ALA A 72 2.41 -4.26 -13.55
CA ALA A 72 3.29 -5.40 -13.70
C ALA A 72 2.49 -6.72 -13.64
N GLU A 73 3.10 -7.80 -14.11
CA GLU A 73 2.62 -9.14 -13.77
C GLU A 73 2.83 -9.36 -12.26
N PRO A 74 1.78 -9.73 -11.49
CA PRO A 74 1.88 -9.86 -10.04
C PRO A 74 3.06 -10.71 -9.56
N GLY A 75 3.90 -10.12 -8.72
CA GLY A 75 5.05 -10.78 -8.12
C GLY A 75 6.29 -10.91 -9.02
N LYS A 76 6.25 -10.40 -10.25
CA LYS A 76 7.39 -10.45 -11.19
C LYS A 76 8.29 -9.21 -11.17
N VAL A 77 7.79 -8.11 -10.63
CA VAL A 77 8.52 -6.84 -10.52
C VAL A 77 8.76 -6.53 -9.06
N VAL A 78 10.03 -6.35 -8.70
CA VAL A 78 10.46 -6.01 -7.33
C VAL A 78 11.23 -4.70 -7.34
N PHE A 79 10.69 -3.66 -6.70
CA PHE A 79 11.47 -2.49 -6.32
C PHE A 79 12.09 -2.69 -4.94
N ASP A 80 13.40 -2.51 -4.87
CA ASP A 80 14.19 -3.00 -3.76
C ASP A 80 15.14 -1.94 -3.20
N GLY A 81 14.68 -1.28 -2.14
CA GLY A 81 15.40 -0.16 -1.53
C GLY A 81 15.44 1.10 -2.38
N ALA A 82 14.60 1.18 -3.42
CA ALA A 82 14.49 2.36 -4.26
C ALA A 82 13.76 3.49 -3.51
N ILE A 83 14.38 4.66 -3.40
CA ILE A 83 13.83 5.81 -2.68
C ILE A 83 14.06 7.10 -3.49
N CYS A 84 12.98 7.80 -3.76
CA CYS A 84 12.95 9.15 -4.29
C CYS A 84 12.60 10.14 -3.17
N GLU A 85 13.20 11.32 -3.23
CA GLU A 85 13.01 12.44 -2.28
C GLU A 85 13.25 12.11 -0.79
N GLY A 86 13.93 11.01 -0.49
CA GLY A 86 14.02 10.52 0.88
C GLY A 86 12.67 10.10 1.48
N LYS A 87 11.66 9.79 0.63
CA LYS A 87 10.29 9.47 1.05
C LYS A 87 9.88 8.04 0.68
N ALA A 88 9.90 7.70 -0.62
CA ALA A 88 9.32 6.45 -1.10
C ALA A 88 9.85 6.00 -2.46
N THR A 89 9.56 4.75 -2.83
CA THR A 89 9.79 4.27 -4.21
C THR A 89 8.94 5.04 -5.23
N LEU A 90 7.64 5.21 -4.94
CA LEU A 90 6.75 6.04 -5.74
C LEU A 90 6.28 7.23 -4.91
N VAL A 91 6.63 8.44 -5.34
CA VAL A 91 6.10 9.69 -4.76
C VAL A 91 5.08 10.26 -5.74
N LEU A 92 3.83 10.30 -5.32
CA LEU A 92 2.69 10.51 -6.20
C LEU A 92 1.95 11.79 -5.80
N ARG A 93 1.92 12.78 -6.70
CA ARG A 93 1.25 14.08 -6.48
C ARG A 93 0.48 14.59 -7.71
N GLY A 94 0.06 13.65 -8.56
CA GLY A 94 -0.76 13.92 -9.74
C GLY A 94 -2.28 13.89 -9.46
N LYS A 95 -3.08 13.86 -10.52
CA LYS A 95 -4.56 13.75 -10.46
C LYS A 95 -5.04 12.35 -10.03
N GLY A 96 -4.16 11.36 -10.10
CA GLY A 96 -4.38 10.03 -9.56
C GLY A 96 -3.36 9.02 -10.05
N ALA A 97 -3.35 7.86 -9.41
CA ALA A 97 -2.44 6.78 -9.74
C ALA A 97 -3.09 5.41 -9.56
N LYS A 98 -2.60 4.44 -10.31
CA LYS A 98 -2.86 3.01 -10.10
C LYS A 98 -1.55 2.26 -9.95
N VAL A 99 -1.47 1.35 -9.00
CA VAL A 99 -0.33 0.45 -8.81
C VAL A 99 -0.84 -0.97 -8.80
N ASP A 100 -0.41 -1.78 -9.76
CA ASP A 100 -0.91 -3.14 -9.97
C ASP A 100 0.24 -4.14 -10.14
N GLY A 101 0.27 -5.17 -9.29
CA GLY A 101 1.18 -6.31 -9.44
C GLY A 101 2.62 -6.10 -8.97
N ILE A 102 2.92 -4.99 -8.30
CA ILE A 102 4.29 -4.61 -7.94
C ILE A 102 4.65 -5.10 -6.53
N VAL A 103 5.91 -5.52 -6.34
CA VAL A 103 6.47 -5.80 -5.01
C VAL A 103 7.41 -4.66 -4.61
N PHE A 104 7.15 -4.06 -3.46
CA PHE A 104 8.02 -3.07 -2.81
C PHE A 104 8.70 -3.71 -1.61
N THR A 105 10.02 -3.59 -1.51
CA THR A 105 10.77 -4.12 -0.36
C THR A 105 11.93 -3.23 0.05
N ARG A 106 12.29 -3.32 1.35
CA ARG A 106 13.43 -2.62 1.95
C ARG A 106 13.39 -1.11 1.77
N THR A 107 12.20 -0.52 1.84
CA THR A 107 11.99 0.93 1.80
C THR A 107 12.34 1.52 3.17
N PHE A 108 13.57 1.99 3.29
CA PHE A 108 14.14 2.57 4.51
C PHE A 108 14.62 3.98 4.23
N VAL A 109 14.19 4.93 5.07
CA VAL A 109 14.70 6.29 5.08
C VAL A 109 15.06 6.73 6.50
N PRO A 110 15.93 7.74 6.68
CA PRO A 110 16.49 8.09 7.99
C PRO A 110 15.44 8.53 9.03
N ASP A 111 14.36 9.18 8.59
CA ASP A 111 13.28 9.65 9.47
C ASP A 111 12.29 8.54 9.85
N GLY A 112 12.55 7.31 9.41
CA GLY A 112 11.81 6.14 9.84
C GLY A 112 10.48 5.89 9.14
N ASN A 113 10.06 6.71 8.16
CA ASN A 113 8.74 6.60 7.51
C ASN A 113 8.77 6.20 6.02
N GLY A 114 9.88 5.63 5.55
CA GLY A 114 10.10 5.23 4.17
C GLY A 114 9.04 4.28 3.63
N ALA A 115 8.42 4.63 2.50
CA ALA A 115 7.28 3.89 1.96
C ALA A 115 7.54 3.26 0.59
N GLY A 116 6.76 2.24 0.22
CA GLY A 116 6.64 1.85 -1.19
C GLY A 116 5.92 2.95 -1.98
N ILE A 117 4.86 3.52 -1.40
CA ILE A 117 4.09 4.61 -1.99
C ILE A 117 3.95 5.77 -0.98
N ARG A 118 4.37 6.96 -1.38
CA ARG A 118 4.01 8.23 -0.74
C ARG A 118 2.99 8.93 -1.64
N ILE A 119 1.73 9.02 -1.23
CA ILE A 119 0.67 9.69 -1.98
C ILE A 119 0.33 11.04 -1.35
N GLU A 120 0.62 12.12 -2.05
CA GLU A 120 0.45 13.48 -1.54
C GLU A 120 -0.88 14.09 -2.00
N THR A 121 -1.34 13.78 -3.21
CA THR A 121 -2.63 14.23 -3.75
C THR A 121 -3.22 13.21 -4.73
N GLY A 122 -4.52 13.32 -4.99
CA GLY A 122 -5.20 12.55 -6.03
C GLY A 122 -5.67 11.16 -5.59
N ASN A 123 -6.49 10.53 -6.43
CA ASN A 123 -7.01 9.20 -6.14
C ASN A 123 -5.93 8.12 -6.32
N LEU A 124 -5.93 7.11 -5.44
CA LEU A 124 -5.01 5.97 -5.54
C LEU A 124 -5.78 4.65 -5.58
N GLU A 125 -5.43 3.79 -6.54
CA GLU A 125 -5.85 2.39 -6.61
C GLU A 125 -4.61 1.49 -6.48
N VAL A 126 -4.59 0.59 -5.51
CA VAL A 126 -3.52 -0.40 -5.31
C VAL A 126 -4.11 -1.80 -5.37
N VAL A 127 -3.64 -2.62 -6.32
CA VAL A 127 -4.17 -3.97 -6.54
C VAL A 127 -3.04 -4.97 -6.72
N ASN A 128 -3.24 -6.22 -6.26
CA ASN A 128 -2.29 -7.33 -6.45
C ASN A 128 -0.84 -7.01 -6.04
N THR A 129 -0.65 -6.08 -5.11
CA THR A 129 0.64 -5.50 -4.77
C THR A 129 1.16 -6.11 -3.46
N MET A 130 2.47 -6.09 -3.24
CA MET A 130 3.07 -6.55 -1.99
C MET A 130 4.02 -5.50 -1.44
N PHE A 131 3.86 -5.17 -0.16
CA PHE A 131 4.78 -4.36 0.62
C PHE A 131 5.43 -5.24 1.68
N VAL A 132 6.74 -5.43 1.59
CA VAL A 132 7.44 -6.47 2.34
C VAL A 132 8.75 -5.96 2.92
N ASP A 133 9.01 -6.20 4.22
CA ASP A 133 10.31 -5.91 4.85
C ASP A 133 10.76 -4.44 4.73
N GLY A 134 9.95 -3.49 5.23
CA GLY A 134 10.23 -2.06 5.15
C GLY A 134 9.71 -1.28 6.35
N GLN A 135 9.77 0.04 6.28
CA GLN A 135 9.17 0.93 7.27
C GLN A 135 7.66 1.01 7.05
N CYS A 136 7.22 1.68 5.99
CA CYS A 136 5.81 1.83 5.62
C CYS A 136 5.50 1.12 4.30
N GLY A 137 4.26 0.68 4.10
CA GLY A 137 3.79 0.23 2.79
C GLY A 137 3.30 1.42 1.98
N ILE A 138 2.23 2.04 2.47
CA ILE A 138 1.63 3.25 1.91
C ILE A 138 1.55 4.31 3.00
N LEU A 139 2.01 5.52 2.69
CA LEU A 139 1.92 6.69 3.56
C LEU A 139 1.31 7.84 2.75
N SER A 140 0.19 8.39 3.20
CA SER A 140 -0.43 9.54 2.54
C SER A 140 -0.19 10.87 3.27
N ALA A 141 -0.29 11.96 2.52
CA ALA A 141 -0.59 13.28 3.06
C ALA A 141 -2.12 13.40 3.31
N GLU A 142 -2.66 14.61 3.14
CA GLU A 142 -4.08 14.91 3.25
C GLU A 142 -4.64 15.42 1.92
N ASP A 143 -5.75 14.81 1.48
CA ASP A 143 -6.52 15.27 0.32
C ASP A 143 -7.99 14.86 0.52
N PRO A 144 -8.79 15.68 1.23
CA PRO A 144 -10.18 15.36 1.54
C PRO A 144 -11.08 15.18 0.31
N SER A 145 -10.63 15.63 -0.87
CA SER A 145 -11.35 15.50 -2.13
C SER A 145 -11.10 14.17 -2.85
N SER A 146 -10.08 13.42 -2.42
CA SER A 146 -9.63 12.18 -3.06
C SER A 146 -9.89 10.96 -2.20
N THR A 147 -9.81 9.79 -2.83
CA THR A 147 -10.05 8.49 -2.19
C THR A 147 -8.90 7.51 -2.46
N ILE A 148 -8.72 6.57 -1.55
CA ILE A 148 -7.73 5.50 -1.69
C ILE A 148 -8.45 4.15 -1.63
N SER A 149 -8.13 3.27 -2.58
CA SER A 149 -8.58 1.89 -2.61
C SER A 149 -7.40 0.93 -2.67
N VAL A 150 -7.47 -0.10 -1.82
CA VAL A 150 -6.46 -1.16 -1.71
C VAL A 150 -7.18 -2.50 -1.80
N ASP A 151 -6.80 -3.32 -2.77
CA ASP A 151 -7.43 -4.63 -3.00
C ASP A 151 -6.38 -5.71 -3.22
N LYS A 152 -6.61 -6.93 -2.71
CA LYS A 152 -5.73 -8.10 -2.95
C LYS A 152 -4.25 -7.80 -2.70
N THR A 153 -3.96 -7.03 -1.67
CA THR A 153 -2.62 -6.52 -1.39
C THR A 153 -2.07 -7.14 -0.12
N THR A 154 -0.77 -7.44 -0.10
CA THR A 154 -0.08 -7.98 1.09
C THR A 154 0.79 -6.92 1.74
N PHE A 155 0.70 -6.79 3.06
CA PHE A 155 1.56 -6.00 3.91
C PHE A 155 2.23 -6.95 4.92
N ALA A 156 3.54 -7.17 4.80
CA ALA A 156 4.26 -8.14 5.62
C ALA A 156 5.57 -7.59 6.16
N ARG A 157 5.84 -7.76 7.46
CA ARG A 157 7.11 -7.31 8.08
C ARG A 157 7.39 -5.82 7.87
N LEU A 158 6.34 -5.02 8.01
CA LEU A 158 6.39 -3.55 7.98
C LEU A 158 6.35 -2.99 9.40
N GLY A 159 6.83 -1.77 9.58
CA GLY A 159 6.92 -1.11 10.87
C GLY A 159 8.35 -0.97 11.41
N LYS A 160 9.39 -1.30 10.62
CA LYS A 160 10.81 -1.27 11.02
C LYS A 160 11.37 0.15 11.24
N HIS A 161 10.79 0.93 12.15
CA HIS A 161 11.29 2.23 12.56
C HIS A 161 12.53 2.06 13.46
N PRO A 162 13.62 2.86 13.30
CA PRO A 162 14.83 2.72 14.12
C PRO A 162 14.61 2.84 15.64
N ASP A 163 13.61 3.60 16.08
CA ASP A 163 13.23 3.73 17.50
C ASP A 163 11.96 2.95 17.89
N GLY A 164 11.39 2.17 16.97
CA GLY A 164 10.18 1.38 17.18
C GLY A 164 8.85 2.14 17.05
N THR A 165 8.85 3.48 16.97
CA THR A 165 7.63 4.29 16.94
C THR A 165 7.41 4.99 15.59
N GLY A 166 6.19 4.94 15.02
CA GLY A 166 5.80 5.84 13.92
C GLY A 166 5.76 5.29 12.48
N ALA A 167 6.28 4.09 12.23
CA ALA A 167 6.09 3.41 10.94
C ALA A 167 4.82 2.55 10.94
N HIS A 168 4.06 2.59 9.86
CA HIS A 168 2.75 1.94 9.76
C HIS A 168 2.63 1.21 8.42
N ALA A 169 2.01 0.03 8.41
CA ALA A 169 1.86 -0.72 7.15
C ALA A 169 1.02 0.07 6.13
N LEU A 170 -0.13 0.57 6.55
CA LEU A 170 -0.98 1.49 5.80
C LEU A 170 -1.31 2.71 6.68
N TYR A 171 -0.81 3.89 6.30
CA TYR A 171 -1.14 5.16 6.93
C TYR A 171 -1.84 6.08 5.95
N ILE A 172 -3.10 6.39 6.25
CA ILE A 172 -3.90 7.33 5.49
C ILE A 172 -4.23 8.55 6.36
N GLY A 173 -3.75 9.72 5.94
CA GLY A 173 -4.16 11.02 6.46
C GLY A 173 -5.63 11.35 6.14
N ASN A 174 -5.99 12.62 6.21
CA ASN A 174 -7.37 13.06 5.99
C ASN A 174 -7.75 13.03 4.49
N TYR A 175 -7.93 11.83 3.95
CA TYR A 175 -8.50 11.59 2.62
C TYR A 175 -10.03 11.46 2.71
N GLY A 176 -10.76 11.74 1.63
CA GLY A 176 -12.22 11.68 1.61
C GLY A 176 -12.82 10.28 1.83
N GLY A 177 -12.02 9.22 1.68
CA GLY A 177 -12.41 7.86 2.00
C GLY A 177 -11.31 6.83 1.77
N LEU A 178 -11.38 5.73 2.53
CA LEU A 178 -10.47 4.60 2.41
C LEU A 178 -11.26 3.30 2.22
N ARG A 179 -10.94 2.53 1.18
CA ARG A 179 -11.41 1.16 0.99
C ARG A 179 -10.24 0.18 1.03
N VAL A 180 -10.30 -0.85 1.85
CA VAL A 180 -9.31 -1.93 1.96
C VAL A 180 -10.04 -3.27 1.91
N THR A 181 -9.80 -4.05 0.86
CA THR A 181 -10.47 -5.35 0.69
C THR A 181 -9.54 -6.49 0.30
N ARG A 182 -9.89 -7.72 0.69
CA ARG A 182 -9.20 -8.95 0.27
C ARG A 182 -7.69 -8.92 0.50
N SER A 183 -7.26 -8.16 1.50
CA SER A 183 -5.85 -7.86 1.75
C SER A 183 -5.34 -8.58 3.00
N ARG A 184 -4.04 -8.83 3.03
CA ARG A 184 -3.36 -9.51 4.14
C ARG A 184 -2.39 -8.59 4.83
N PHE A 185 -2.48 -8.53 6.15
CA PHE A 185 -1.57 -7.83 7.05
C PHE A 185 -0.96 -8.86 7.99
N GLU A 186 0.35 -9.00 8.01
CA GLU A 186 1.00 -10.03 8.82
C GLU A 186 2.39 -9.64 9.32
N GLN A 187 2.78 -10.22 10.47
CA GLN A 187 4.15 -10.17 10.98
C GLN A 187 4.69 -8.73 11.08
N GLY A 188 3.85 -7.77 11.48
CA GLY A 188 4.29 -6.39 11.67
C GLY A 188 5.46 -6.31 12.64
N THR A 189 6.32 -5.31 12.48
CA THR A 189 7.52 -5.09 13.28
C THR A 189 7.52 -3.72 13.94
N GLY A 190 6.33 -3.15 14.15
CA GLY A 190 6.11 -1.79 14.65
C GLY A 190 4.77 -1.22 14.20
N GLY A 191 4.21 -0.32 15.01
CA GLY A 191 3.04 0.50 14.68
C GLY A 191 1.77 -0.26 14.26
N HIS A 192 0.80 0.49 13.75
CA HIS A 192 -0.49 -0.02 13.25
C HIS A 192 -0.38 -0.78 11.91
N TYR A 193 -1.23 -1.78 11.73
CA TYR A 193 -1.45 -2.37 10.40
C TYR A 193 -2.23 -1.41 9.49
N VAL A 194 -3.34 -0.86 9.98
CA VAL A 194 -4.10 0.20 9.30
C VAL A 194 -4.29 1.37 10.25
N LYS A 195 -3.77 2.54 9.88
CA LYS A 195 -4.05 3.82 10.54
C LYS A 195 -4.73 4.74 9.54
N SER A 196 -5.89 5.29 9.89
CA SER A 196 -6.66 6.15 9.00
C SER A 196 -7.27 7.36 9.71
N ARG A 197 -7.22 8.51 9.04
CA ARG A 197 -7.95 9.74 9.40
C ARG A 197 -9.05 10.09 8.40
N ALA A 198 -9.38 9.16 7.49
CA ALA A 198 -10.48 9.36 6.55
C ALA A 198 -11.83 9.27 7.27
N PRO A 199 -12.81 10.13 6.95
CA PRO A 199 -14.13 10.14 7.60
C PRO A 199 -15.00 8.94 7.20
N ARG A 200 -14.65 8.25 6.10
CA ARG A 200 -15.37 7.10 5.57
C ARG A 200 -14.43 5.94 5.32
N VAL A 201 -14.78 4.77 5.84
CA VAL A 201 -13.99 3.56 5.69
C VAL A 201 -14.80 2.35 5.24
N GLU A 202 -14.19 1.50 4.44
CA GLU A 202 -14.65 0.15 4.16
C GLU A 202 -13.47 -0.81 4.24
N ILE A 203 -13.39 -1.55 5.34
CA ILE A 203 -12.32 -2.50 5.63
C ILE A 203 -12.96 -3.88 5.70
N VAL A 204 -12.99 -4.58 4.56
CA VAL A 204 -13.83 -5.78 4.40
C VAL A 204 -13.06 -6.96 3.84
N ASP A 205 -13.31 -8.16 4.36
CA ASP A 205 -12.73 -9.42 3.85
C ASP A 205 -11.18 -9.40 3.87
N ASN A 206 -10.58 -8.88 4.94
CA ASN A 206 -9.12 -8.85 5.13
C ASN A 206 -8.69 -9.83 6.22
N SER A 207 -7.40 -10.22 6.18
CA SER A 207 -6.77 -11.00 7.24
C SER A 207 -5.68 -10.21 7.96
N PHE A 208 -5.76 -10.14 9.28
CA PHE A 208 -4.76 -9.54 10.16
C PHE A 208 -4.16 -10.64 11.05
N ASP A 209 -2.93 -11.06 10.75
CA ASP A 209 -2.21 -12.08 11.51
C ASP A 209 -1.01 -11.48 12.24
N ASP A 210 -1.23 -11.16 13.50
CA ASP A 210 -0.21 -10.60 14.39
C ASP A 210 0.46 -11.68 15.25
N SER A 211 0.18 -12.97 15.02
CA SER A 211 0.73 -14.08 15.83
C SER A 211 2.26 -14.10 15.90
N ARG A 212 2.91 -13.55 14.86
CA ARG A 212 4.36 -13.34 14.76
C ARG A 212 4.73 -11.86 14.60
N GLY A 213 3.84 -10.96 15.03
CA GLY A 213 4.14 -9.54 15.11
C GLY A 213 5.10 -9.24 16.27
N HIS A 214 5.80 -8.11 16.15
CA HIS A 214 6.71 -7.57 17.14
C HIS A 214 6.45 -6.08 17.30
N THR A 215 6.34 -5.61 18.55
CA THR A 215 6.14 -4.18 18.89
C THR A 215 5.02 -3.51 18.07
N THR A 216 3.99 -4.27 17.68
CA THR A 216 2.89 -3.72 16.88
C THR A 216 1.89 -2.99 17.76
N ASN A 217 1.09 -2.12 17.15
CA ASN A 217 0.06 -1.33 17.82
C ASN A 217 -1.35 -1.83 17.44
N TYR A 218 -2.40 -1.01 17.55
CA TYR A 218 -3.75 -1.44 17.13
C TYR A 218 -3.75 -2.01 15.70
N MET A 219 -4.60 -3.00 15.44
CA MET A 219 -4.71 -3.57 14.10
C MET A 219 -5.37 -2.60 13.14
N ILE A 220 -6.44 -1.95 13.61
CA ILE A 220 -7.09 -0.85 12.91
C ILE A 220 -7.18 0.32 13.87
N ASP A 221 -6.66 1.46 13.47
CA ASP A 221 -6.76 2.73 14.18
C ASP A 221 -7.50 3.74 13.29
N LEU A 222 -8.77 3.99 13.60
CA LEU A 222 -9.55 5.08 13.03
C LEU A 222 -9.30 6.33 13.88
N SER A 223 -8.08 6.87 13.77
CA SER A 223 -7.49 7.78 14.76
C SER A 223 -8.39 8.95 15.12
N ASN A 224 -9.15 9.48 14.14
CA ASN A 224 -10.02 10.64 14.33
C ASN A 224 -11.53 10.36 14.23
N GLY A 225 -11.91 9.09 14.29
CA GLY A 225 -13.28 8.63 14.03
C GLY A 225 -13.57 8.48 12.54
N ALA A 226 -14.53 7.63 12.21
CA ALA A 226 -15.02 7.43 10.85
C ALA A 226 -16.36 6.69 10.87
N ALA A 227 -17.17 6.89 9.83
CA ALA A 227 -18.34 6.06 9.54
C ALA A 227 -18.03 5.03 8.44
N GLY A 228 -18.86 4.00 8.31
CA GLY A 228 -18.72 2.99 7.26
C GLY A 228 -18.72 1.56 7.80
N ARG A 229 -17.90 0.67 7.23
CA ARG A 229 -17.96 -0.76 7.54
C ARG A 229 -16.60 -1.38 7.81
N ILE A 230 -16.52 -2.17 8.88
CA ILE A 230 -15.44 -3.11 9.15
C ILE A 230 -16.07 -4.50 9.25
N ALA A 231 -16.00 -5.29 8.18
CA ALA A 231 -16.80 -6.51 8.09
C ALA A 231 -16.05 -7.72 7.52
N ASP A 232 -16.44 -8.90 7.98
CA ASP A 232 -15.98 -10.18 7.41
C ASP A 232 -14.44 -10.36 7.46
N ASN A 233 -13.74 -9.65 8.35
CA ASN A 233 -12.30 -9.77 8.52
C ASN A 233 -11.95 -10.88 9.51
N SER A 234 -10.76 -11.46 9.35
CA SER A 234 -10.16 -12.39 10.32
C SER A 234 -9.00 -11.75 11.06
N PHE A 235 -8.97 -11.86 12.39
CA PHE A 235 -7.93 -11.30 13.25
C PHE A 235 -7.29 -12.38 14.13
N VAL A 236 -5.97 -12.33 14.27
CA VAL A 236 -5.20 -13.10 15.26
C VAL A 236 -4.34 -12.12 16.06
N GLN A 237 -4.68 -11.88 17.32
CA GLN A 237 -3.93 -10.98 18.21
C GLN A 237 -2.62 -11.65 18.65
N GLY A 238 -1.51 -10.95 18.42
CA GLY A 238 -0.16 -11.35 18.82
C GLY A 238 0.20 -10.99 20.26
N PRO A 239 1.15 -11.70 20.88
CA PRO A 239 1.59 -11.44 22.25
C PRO A 239 2.49 -10.20 22.39
N ASP A 240 3.17 -9.78 21.33
CA ASP A 240 4.20 -8.72 21.36
C ASP A 240 3.65 -7.44 20.72
N LYS A 241 2.89 -6.70 21.52
CA LYS A 241 2.24 -5.43 21.13
C LYS A 241 2.54 -4.35 22.14
N GLU A 242 2.76 -3.14 21.65
CA GLU A 242 2.79 -1.93 22.49
C GLU A 242 1.41 -1.67 23.10
N ASN A 243 0.36 -1.79 22.27
CA ASN A 243 -1.02 -1.63 22.69
C ASN A 243 -1.81 -2.91 22.42
N TYR A 244 -1.83 -3.81 23.41
CA TYR A 244 -2.59 -5.06 23.32
C TYR A 244 -4.05 -4.92 23.78
N SER A 245 -4.41 -3.82 24.45
CA SER A 245 -5.69 -3.67 25.16
C SER A 245 -6.90 -3.48 24.24
N THR A 246 -6.66 -3.10 22.98
CA THR A 246 -7.67 -2.85 21.94
C THR A 246 -7.19 -3.40 20.60
N MET A 247 -8.10 -3.93 19.77
CA MET A 247 -7.79 -4.39 18.41
C MET A 247 -8.16 -3.33 17.36
N ILE A 248 -9.39 -2.81 17.44
CA ILE A 248 -9.93 -1.74 16.60
C ILE A 248 -10.15 -0.51 17.49
N ALA A 249 -9.37 0.53 17.27
CA ALA A 249 -9.50 1.80 17.97
C ALA A 249 -10.32 2.80 17.15
N VAL A 250 -11.30 3.44 17.79
CA VAL A 250 -12.15 4.47 17.18
C VAL A 250 -11.96 5.79 17.92
N ALA A 251 -11.48 6.80 17.19
CA ALA A 251 -11.22 8.15 17.66
C ALA A 251 -10.21 8.27 18.83
N ALA A 252 -9.22 7.37 18.89
CA ALA A 252 -8.22 7.35 19.97
C ALA A 252 -7.33 8.61 20.01
N GLU A 253 -7.24 9.37 18.91
CA GLU A 253 -6.53 10.65 18.83
C GLU A 253 -7.47 11.87 18.79
N GLY A 254 -8.73 11.69 19.20
CA GLY A 254 -9.74 12.75 19.26
C GLY A 254 -10.81 12.64 18.19
N VAL A 255 -12.00 13.16 18.47
CA VAL A 255 -13.16 13.05 17.58
C VAL A 255 -13.19 14.22 16.60
N HIS A 256 -12.72 14.01 15.37
CA HIS A 256 -12.84 15.01 14.29
C HIS A 256 -13.96 14.66 13.32
N HIS A 257 -14.28 13.37 13.19
CA HIS A 257 -15.39 12.85 12.39
C HIS A 257 -16.33 12.04 13.28
N SER A 258 -17.63 12.11 13.00
CA SER A 258 -18.60 11.27 13.71
C SER A 258 -18.39 9.80 13.35
N SER A 259 -18.47 8.91 14.34
CA SER A 259 -18.47 7.46 14.13
C SER A 259 -19.88 6.87 14.15
N ARG A 260 -20.92 7.73 14.17
CA ARG A 260 -22.30 7.33 13.94
C ARG A 260 -22.43 6.72 12.55
N GLY A 261 -22.94 5.49 12.48
CA GLY A 261 -23.04 4.74 11.22
C GLY A 261 -21.78 3.95 10.89
N LEU A 262 -20.78 3.90 11.79
CA LEU A 262 -19.77 2.84 11.75
C LEU A 262 -20.40 1.51 12.18
N VAL A 263 -20.28 0.50 11.32
CA VAL A 263 -20.75 -0.86 11.58
C VAL A 263 -19.57 -1.81 11.57
N VAL A 264 -19.33 -2.48 12.69
CA VAL A 264 -18.31 -3.52 12.86
C VAL A 264 -19.01 -4.87 12.99
N GLU A 265 -19.01 -5.67 11.92
CA GLU A 265 -19.86 -6.86 11.84
C GLU A 265 -19.23 -8.11 11.23
N ASN A 266 -19.69 -9.27 11.68
CA ASN A 266 -19.34 -10.58 11.09
C ASN A 266 -17.83 -10.88 11.04
N ASN A 267 -17.03 -10.21 11.87
CA ASN A 267 -15.61 -10.46 11.95
C ASN A 267 -15.33 -11.68 12.83
N ARG A 268 -14.16 -12.30 12.64
CA ARG A 268 -13.65 -13.38 13.48
C ARG A 268 -12.38 -12.92 14.15
N ALA A 269 -12.33 -12.92 15.48
CA ALA A 269 -11.12 -12.55 16.22
C ALA A 269 -10.68 -13.67 17.15
N SER A 270 -9.40 -14.00 17.08
CA SER A 270 -8.75 -15.02 17.91
C SER A 270 -7.48 -14.46 18.56
N LEU A 271 -6.98 -15.20 19.54
CA LEU A 271 -5.75 -14.87 20.26
C LEU A 271 -4.71 -15.94 19.94
N ALA A 272 -3.47 -15.53 19.65
CA ALA A 272 -2.37 -16.49 19.51
C ALA A 272 -2.22 -17.31 20.81
N PRO A 273 -1.79 -18.59 20.76
CA PRO A 273 -1.67 -19.44 21.95
C PRO A 273 -0.80 -18.85 23.08
N THR A 274 0.17 -18.03 22.70
CA THR A 274 1.09 -17.34 23.60
C THR A 274 0.51 -16.06 24.21
N PHE A 275 -0.62 -15.55 23.73
CA PHE A 275 -1.29 -14.36 24.27
C PHE A 275 -1.96 -14.66 25.62
N LYS A 276 -1.48 -14.00 26.68
CA LYS A 276 -1.92 -14.26 28.07
C LYS A 276 -2.98 -13.29 28.59
N GLU A 277 -3.05 -12.09 28.02
CA GLU A 277 -3.94 -11.04 28.49
C GLU A 277 -5.39 -11.18 27.99
N SER A 278 -6.25 -10.26 28.43
CA SER A 278 -7.53 -9.97 27.81
C SER A 278 -7.44 -8.72 26.94
N THR A 279 -8.30 -8.60 25.94
CA THR A 279 -8.34 -7.44 25.03
C THR A 279 -9.78 -7.03 24.72
N THR A 280 -9.92 -5.88 24.08
CA THR A 280 -11.20 -5.39 23.56
C THR A 280 -11.16 -5.39 22.04
N PHE A 281 -12.19 -5.95 21.41
CA PHE A 281 -12.30 -5.96 19.95
C PHE A 281 -12.49 -4.53 19.42
N VAL A 282 -13.50 -3.81 19.91
CA VAL A 282 -13.73 -2.39 19.57
C VAL A 282 -13.59 -1.49 20.80
N GLY A 283 -12.56 -0.65 20.82
CA GLY A 283 -12.39 0.42 21.80
C GLY A 283 -12.86 1.75 21.22
N ASP A 284 -13.88 2.34 21.82
CA ASP A 284 -14.57 3.53 21.31
C ASP A 284 -14.37 4.74 22.23
N TRP A 285 -13.58 5.71 21.75
CA TRP A 285 -13.40 7.02 22.38
C TRP A 285 -14.42 8.05 21.88
N ALA A 286 -15.07 7.81 20.74
CA ALA A 286 -16.05 8.73 20.17
C ALA A 286 -17.36 8.74 20.95
N LYS A 287 -17.78 7.58 21.46
CA LYS A 287 -19.01 7.39 22.27
C LYS A 287 -20.27 7.84 21.53
N ASP A 288 -20.27 7.80 20.19
CA ASP A 288 -21.29 8.44 19.36
C ASP A 288 -22.08 7.49 18.44
N GLY A 289 -22.07 6.18 18.74
CA GLY A 289 -23.04 5.21 18.18
C GLY A 289 -22.46 4.22 17.18
N VAL A 290 -21.29 3.65 17.48
CA VAL A 290 -20.74 2.50 16.73
C VAL A 290 -21.63 1.28 16.93
N THR A 291 -22.01 0.62 15.83
CA THR A 291 -22.77 -0.63 15.87
C THR A 291 -21.80 -1.81 15.78
N VAL A 292 -21.82 -2.69 16.79
CA VAL A 292 -21.01 -3.91 16.81
C VAL A 292 -21.94 -5.12 16.89
N ARG A 293 -21.86 -6.05 15.93
CA ARG A 293 -22.79 -7.19 15.85
C ARG A 293 -22.24 -8.39 15.08
N GLY A 294 -22.72 -9.60 15.39
CA GLY A 294 -22.44 -10.80 14.60
C GLY A 294 -20.98 -11.24 14.59
N ASN A 295 -20.11 -10.65 15.43
CA ASN A 295 -18.71 -11.02 15.50
C ASN A 295 -18.53 -12.32 16.30
N ILE A 296 -17.57 -13.14 15.87
CA ILE A 296 -17.20 -14.38 16.55
C ILE A 296 -15.85 -14.16 17.21
N LEU A 297 -15.86 -14.05 18.54
CA LEU A 297 -14.70 -13.64 19.32
C LEU A 297 -14.25 -14.78 20.24
N ALA A 298 -12.95 -15.05 20.27
CA ALA A 298 -12.38 -15.98 21.22
C ALA A 298 -12.60 -15.52 22.68
N PRO A 299 -12.59 -16.44 23.66
CA PRO A 299 -12.60 -16.07 25.08
C PRO A 299 -11.51 -15.05 25.40
N ARG A 300 -11.79 -14.14 26.34
CA ARG A 300 -10.94 -12.99 26.73
C ARG A 300 -10.88 -11.84 25.73
N ILE A 301 -11.68 -11.89 24.66
CA ILE A 301 -11.93 -10.73 23.80
C ILE A 301 -13.29 -10.14 24.20
N LYS A 302 -13.27 -8.97 24.85
CA LYS A 302 -14.49 -8.18 25.10
C LYS A 302 -14.93 -7.54 23.78
N GLU A 303 -16.19 -7.70 23.38
CA GLU A 303 -16.65 -7.19 22.08
C GLU A 303 -16.52 -5.67 21.95
N TYR A 304 -16.93 -4.93 22.96
CA TYR A 304 -16.96 -3.47 22.91
C TYR A 304 -16.65 -2.85 24.27
N ALA A 305 -15.92 -1.74 24.26
CA ALA A 305 -15.74 -0.90 25.44
C ALA A 305 -15.65 0.58 25.04
N THR A 306 -16.35 1.42 25.79
CA THR A 306 -16.09 2.86 25.82
C THR A 306 -14.79 3.12 26.56
N ARG A 307 -14.02 4.12 26.11
CA ARG A 307 -12.72 4.46 26.67
C ARG A 307 -12.67 5.84 27.31
#